data_AF-A0A2H2ZMX6-F1
#
_entry.id   AF-A0A2H2ZMX6-F1
#
_cell.length_a   1.000
_cell.length_b   1.000
_cell.length_c   1.000
_cell.angle_alpha   90.00
_cell.angle_beta   90.00
_cell.angle_gamma   90.00
#
_symmetry.space_group_name_H-M   'P 1'
#
loop_
_entity.id
_entity.type
_entity.pdbx_description
1 polymer ?
#
loop_
_entity_poly.entity_id
_entity_poly.type
_entity_poly.pdbx_seq_one_letter_code
_entity_poly.pdbx_strand_id
1 'polypeptide(L)'
;MLTPTVLHRFRWFHAFGNAPAINLARSIPHGQDASVLSLGCGDLSSILYTSHVQQGLPGRKLDFTCCNDDENITARNLVILTMILAGEEGASYQALWDVYYHMYLDEQTTELVIRHVRTMVPMLESLESFNNGPYGSIMQICDEDTLCDVRRVLQRILDAAHEESRDDQAIKLARMLKRRA
;
A
#
# COMPACT_ATOMS: atom_id res chain seq x y z
N MET A 1 -0.22 28.26 -1.27
CA MET A 1 -1.52 27.62 -0.98
C MET A 1 -1.55 27.30 0.50
N LEU A 2 -2.57 27.74 1.23
CA LEU A 2 -2.84 27.24 2.58
C LEU A 2 -3.59 25.91 2.38
N THR A 3 -2.86 24.80 2.32
CA THR A 3 -3.48 23.48 2.35
C THR A 3 -4.09 23.28 3.75
N PRO A 4 -5.32 22.76 3.85
CA PRO A 4 -5.89 22.40 5.15
C PRO A 4 -4.97 21.35 5.80
N THR A 5 -4.16 21.80 6.76
CA THR A 5 -3.29 20.92 7.53
C THR A 5 -4.16 20.26 8.60
N VAL A 6 -4.53 19.00 8.36
CA VAL A 6 -5.27 18.22 9.36
C VAL A 6 -4.30 17.87 10.48
N LEU A 7 -4.41 18.58 11.61
CA LEU A 7 -3.58 18.33 12.78
C LEU A 7 -4.10 17.09 13.51
N HIS A 8 -3.66 15.90 13.07
CA HIS A 8 -4.00 14.64 13.73
C HIS A 8 -3.23 14.50 15.05
N ARG A 9 -3.78 15.09 16.11
CA ARG A 9 -3.22 15.04 17.48
C ARG A 9 -3.15 13.62 18.05
N PHE A 10 -3.99 12.71 17.54
CA PHE A 10 -3.96 11.27 17.81
C PHE A 10 -4.22 10.52 16.50
N ARG A 11 -3.19 9.90 15.90
CA ARG A 11 -3.36 8.94 14.80
C ARG A 11 -3.50 7.53 15.38
N TRP A 12 -4.67 6.93 15.22
CA TRP A 12 -4.83 5.49 15.40
C TRP A 12 -4.20 4.79 14.20
N PHE A 13 -3.18 3.97 14.46
CA PHE A 13 -2.53 3.23 13.39
C PHE A 13 -3.38 2.01 13.05
N HIS A 14 -4.20 2.13 12.01
CA HIS A 14 -4.96 1.01 11.44
C HIS A 14 -4.06 0.24 10.47
N ALA A 15 -3.16 -0.57 11.04
CA ALA A 15 -2.26 -1.42 10.28
C ALA A 15 -3.01 -2.40 9.36
N PHE A 16 -4.26 -2.71 9.64
CA PHE A 16 -5.12 -3.53 8.80
C PHE A 16 -6.55 -3.07 8.99
N GLY A 17 -7.40 -3.37 8.00
CA GLY A 17 -8.83 -3.06 8.07
C GLY A 17 -9.45 -3.66 9.34
N ASN A 18 -10.14 -2.82 10.10
CA ASN A 18 -10.92 -3.22 11.27
C ASN A 18 -12.34 -3.70 10.89
N ALA A 19 -12.69 -3.60 9.61
CA ALA A 19 -13.97 -4.00 9.05
C ALA A 19 -13.77 -5.17 8.08
N PRO A 20 -14.76 -6.08 7.96
CA PRO A 20 -14.73 -7.12 6.95
C PRO A 20 -14.70 -6.51 5.55
N ALA A 21 -13.97 -7.15 4.64
CA ALA A 21 -13.92 -6.75 3.24
C ALA A 21 -15.32 -6.74 2.61
N ILE A 22 -15.62 -5.70 1.83
CA ILE A 22 -16.90 -5.56 1.12
C ILE A 22 -16.68 -5.55 -0.39
N ASN A 23 -17.68 -6.02 -1.13
CA ASN A 23 -17.68 -5.89 -2.60
C ASN A 23 -18.04 -4.45 -2.95
N LEU A 24 -17.05 -3.67 -3.36
CA LEU A 24 -17.14 -2.25 -3.72
C LEU A 24 -18.05 -2.00 -4.93
N ALA A 25 -18.25 -3.02 -5.76
CA ALA A 25 -19.07 -2.93 -6.95
C ALA A 25 -20.33 -3.81 -6.87
N ARG A 26 -20.80 -4.12 -5.64
CA ARG A 26 -22.02 -4.93 -5.38
C ARG A 26 -23.30 -4.33 -5.94
N SER A 27 -23.32 -3.01 -6.14
CA SER A 27 -24.49 -2.29 -6.65
C SER A 27 -24.48 -2.17 -8.18
N ILE A 28 -23.47 -2.74 -8.85
CA ILE A 28 -23.29 -2.68 -10.30
C ILE A 28 -23.57 -4.09 -10.85
N PRO A 29 -24.44 -4.23 -11.87
CA PRO A 29 -24.71 -5.53 -12.48
C PRO A 29 -23.44 -6.21 -12.99
N HIS A 30 -23.42 -7.55 -12.94
CA HIS A 30 -22.30 -8.32 -13.47
C HIS A 30 -22.13 -8.09 -14.98
N GLY A 31 -20.89 -8.08 -15.46
CA GLY A 31 -20.55 -7.77 -16.85
C GLY A 31 -20.58 -6.28 -17.20
N GLN A 32 -20.97 -5.39 -16.28
CA GLN A 32 -20.85 -3.95 -16.48
C GLN A 32 -19.58 -3.43 -15.79
N ASP A 33 -18.84 -2.60 -16.54
CA ASP A 33 -17.66 -1.91 -16.03
C ASP A 33 -18.00 -1.04 -14.82
N ALA A 34 -17.05 -0.96 -13.88
CA ALA A 34 -17.21 -0.21 -12.65
C ALA A 34 -16.01 0.71 -12.42
N SER A 35 -16.28 2.02 -12.34
CA SER A 35 -15.34 3.02 -11.84
C SER A 35 -15.75 3.42 -10.42
N VAL A 36 -14.87 3.18 -9.44
CA VAL A 36 -15.16 3.32 -8.02
C VAL A 36 -14.18 4.30 -7.38
N LEU A 37 -14.70 5.37 -6.79
CA LEU A 37 -13.95 6.26 -5.90
C LEU A 37 -14.09 5.77 -4.45
N SER A 38 -12.98 5.34 -3.85
CA SER A 38 -12.91 4.85 -2.47
C SER A 38 -12.28 5.91 -1.57
N LEU A 39 -13.08 6.56 -0.73
CA LEU A 39 -12.63 7.57 0.23
C LEU A 39 -12.34 6.92 1.59
N GLY A 40 -11.15 7.14 2.13
CA GLY A 40 -10.70 6.44 3.33
C GLY A 40 -10.60 4.94 3.07
N CYS A 41 -10.02 4.56 1.92
CA CYS A 41 -9.94 3.18 1.47
C CYS A 41 -9.27 2.27 2.50
N GLY A 42 -8.31 2.81 3.26
CA GLY A 42 -7.52 2.03 4.20
C GLY A 42 -6.68 1.02 3.42
N ASP A 43 -6.81 -0.25 3.76
CA ASP A 43 -6.09 -1.32 3.10
C ASP A 43 -6.76 -1.78 1.79
N LEU A 44 -6.17 -2.77 1.12
CA LEU A 44 -6.65 -3.29 -0.17
C LEU A 44 -7.73 -4.37 -0.01
N SER A 45 -8.20 -4.67 1.21
CA SER A 45 -8.99 -5.88 1.48
C SER A 45 -10.28 -5.90 0.65
N SER A 46 -10.98 -4.76 0.57
CA SER A 46 -12.20 -4.63 -0.23
C SER A 46 -11.93 -4.62 -1.73
N ILE A 47 -10.78 -4.11 -2.18
CA ILE A 47 -10.37 -4.13 -3.60
C ILE A 47 -10.06 -5.57 -4.02
N LEU A 48 -9.20 -6.26 -3.26
CA LEU A 48 -8.83 -7.66 -3.51
C LEU A 48 -10.05 -8.57 -3.44
N TYR A 49 -10.93 -8.38 -2.45
CA TYR A 49 -12.19 -9.13 -2.36
C TYR A 49 -13.09 -8.87 -3.57
N THR A 50 -13.27 -7.60 -3.96
CA THR A 50 -14.08 -7.23 -5.13
C THR A 50 -13.56 -7.89 -6.41
N SER A 51 -12.24 -7.89 -6.60
CA SER A 51 -11.58 -8.55 -7.74
C SER A 51 -11.72 -10.08 -7.67
N HIS A 52 -11.57 -10.69 -6.50
CA HIS A 52 -11.68 -12.13 -6.32
C HIS A 52 -13.08 -12.67 -6.65
N VAL A 53 -14.14 -11.99 -6.17
CA VAL A 53 -15.52 -12.42 -6.43
C VAL A 53 -15.96 -12.25 -7.89
N GLN A 54 -15.12 -11.74 -8.79
CA GLN A 54 -15.40 -11.73 -10.23
C GLN A 54 -15.21 -13.09 -10.89
N GLN A 55 -14.54 -14.05 -10.24
CA GLN A 55 -14.29 -15.37 -10.81
C GLN A 55 -15.61 -16.09 -11.13
N GLY A 56 -15.77 -16.52 -12.38
CA GLY A 56 -16.98 -17.20 -12.85
C GLY A 56 -18.15 -16.28 -13.23
N LEU A 57 -17.97 -14.96 -13.13
CA LEU A 57 -18.96 -13.97 -13.57
C LEU A 57 -18.61 -13.41 -14.96
N PRO A 58 -19.57 -12.80 -15.68
CA PRO A 58 -19.28 -12.07 -16.91
C PRO A 58 -18.17 -11.03 -16.68
N GLY A 59 -17.17 -11.03 -17.57
CA GLY A 59 -16.02 -10.14 -17.50
C GLY A 59 -16.41 -8.67 -17.52
N ARG A 60 -15.70 -7.85 -16.75
CA ARG A 60 -15.86 -6.39 -16.67
C ARG A 60 -14.53 -5.72 -16.32
N LYS A 61 -14.39 -4.45 -16.68
CA LYS A 61 -13.32 -3.59 -16.18
C LYS A 61 -13.66 -3.09 -14.78
N LEU A 62 -12.72 -3.24 -13.86
CA LEU A 62 -12.76 -2.62 -12.54
C LEU A 62 -11.69 -1.53 -12.49
N ASP A 63 -12.11 -0.32 -12.16
CA ASP A 63 -11.25 0.84 -12.03
C ASP A 63 -11.46 1.47 -10.65
N PHE A 64 -10.40 1.58 -9.86
CA PHE A 64 -10.45 2.04 -8.48
C PHE A 64 -9.57 3.27 -8.31
N THR A 65 -10.18 4.39 -7.91
CA THR A 65 -9.47 5.57 -7.43
C THR A 65 -9.54 5.58 -5.91
N CYS A 66 -8.40 5.50 -5.24
CA CYS A 66 -8.34 5.40 -3.78
C CYS A 66 -7.79 6.69 -3.17
N CYS A 67 -8.48 7.24 -2.18
CA CYS A 67 -8.04 8.39 -1.41
C CYS A 67 -7.80 7.95 0.04
N ASN A 68 -6.58 8.16 0.53
CA ASN A 68 -6.19 7.89 1.91
C ASN A 68 -5.55 9.14 2.52
N ASP A 69 -5.73 9.32 3.82
CA ASP A 69 -5.13 10.39 4.62
C ASP A 69 -3.80 9.99 5.28
N ASP A 70 -3.50 8.68 5.35
CA ASP A 70 -2.24 8.16 5.88
C ASP A 70 -1.30 7.71 4.76
N GLU A 71 -0.19 8.42 4.62
CA GLU A 71 0.86 8.17 3.63
C GLU A 71 1.52 6.79 3.79
N ASN A 72 1.57 6.24 5.02
CA ASN A 72 2.17 4.93 5.27
C ASN A 72 1.26 3.81 4.75
N ILE A 73 -0.05 3.98 4.84
CA ILE A 73 -1.03 3.05 4.26
C ILE A 73 -0.94 3.08 2.73
N THR A 74 -0.91 4.28 2.14
CA THR A 74 -0.76 4.44 0.68
C THR A 74 0.54 3.81 0.18
N ALA A 75 1.66 4.06 0.84
CA ALA A 75 2.95 3.47 0.46
C ALA A 75 2.94 1.94 0.58
N ARG A 76 2.33 1.38 1.65
CA ARG A 76 2.21 -0.06 1.81
C ARG A 76 1.35 -0.68 0.70
N ASN A 77 0.19 -0.10 0.43
CA ASN A 77 -0.71 -0.56 -0.64
C ASN A 77 -0.01 -0.52 -2.00
N LEU A 78 0.77 0.53 -2.27
CA LEU A 78 1.59 0.64 -3.47
C LEU A 78 2.57 -0.55 -3.57
N VAL A 79 3.37 -0.79 -2.53
CA VAL A 79 4.34 -1.90 -2.49
C VAL A 79 3.68 -3.25 -2.74
N ILE A 80 2.56 -3.54 -2.06
CA ILE A 80 1.86 -4.82 -2.25
C ILE A 80 1.38 -4.98 -3.69
N LEU A 81 0.73 -3.94 -4.25
CA LEU A 81 0.21 -4.01 -5.61
C LEU A 81 1.33 -4.15 -6.64
N THR A 82 2.44 -3.42 -6.49
CA THR A 82 3.58 -3.54 -7.39
C THR A 82 4.29 -4.88 -7.24
N MET A 83 4.37 -5.47 -6.04
CA MET A 83 4.88 -6.84 -5.85
C MET A 83 3.99 -7.88 -6.55
N ILE A 84 2.66 -7.73 -6.46
CA ILE A 84 1.71 -8.60 -7.18
C ILE A 84 1.91 -8.47 -8.70
N LEU A 85 2.05 -7.26 -9.21
CA LEU A 85 2.20 -6.98 -10.65
C LEU A 85 3.57 -7.40 -11.20
N ALA A 86 4.64 -7.21 -10.42
CA ALA A 86 5.99 -7.60 -10.81
C ALA A 86 6.14 -9.11 -10.96
N GLY A 87 5.31 -9.89 -10.23
CA GLY A 87 5.38 -11.35 -10.26
C GLY A 87 6.78 -11.87 -9.89
N GLU A 88 7.49 -11.17 -9.00
CA GLU A 88 8.90 -11.43 -8.71
C GLU A 88 9.15 -12.91 -8.40
N GLU A 89 10.18 -13.49 -9.02
CA GLU A 89 10.70 -14.81 -8.65
C GLU A 89 11.04 -14.81 -7.15
N GLY A 90 10.27 -15.58 -6.37
CA GLY A 90 10.44 -15.73 -4.92
C GLY A 90 9.37 -15.06 -4.05
N ALA A 91 8.51 -14.18 -4.59
CA ALA A 91 7.36 -13.64 -3.87
C ALA A 91 6.20 -14.65 -3.86
N SER A 92 6.32 -15.68 -3.02
CA SER A 92 5.22 -16.63 -2.81
C SER A 92 3.96 -15.92 -2.31
N TYR A 93 2.77 -16.52 -2.51
CA TYR A 93 1.54 -16.01 -1.91
C TYR A 93 1.66 -15.83 -0.38
N GLN A 94 2.46 -16.67 0.28
CA GLN A 94 2.76 -16.54 1.70
C GLN A 94 3.56 -15.26 1.99
N ALA A 95 4.62 -14.97 1.24
CA ALA A 95 5.40 -13.75 1.42
C ALA A 95 4.55 -12.48 1.19
N LEU A 96 3.69 -12.48 0.16
CA LEU A 96 2.75 -11.37 -0.08
C LEU A 96 1.76 -11.22 1.08
N TRP A 97 1.27 -12.33 1.63
CA TRP A 97 0.41 -12.33 2.81
C TRP A 97 1.12 -11.77 4.04
N ASP A 98 2.37 -12.16 4.24
CA ASP A 98 3.18 -11.73 5.38
C ASP A 98 3.45 -10.23 5.32
N VAL A 99 3.80 -9.71 4.14
CA VAL A 99 3.93 -8.25 3.90
C VAL A 99 2.61 -7.51 4.14
N TYR A 100 1.48 -8.12 3.78
CA TYR A 100 0.17 -7.49 3.90
C TYR A 100 -0.34 -7.43 5.35
N TYR A 101 -0.20 -8.52 6.11
CA TYR A 101 -0.88 -8.71 7.40
C TYR A 101 0.04 -8.64 8.62
N HIS A 102 1.33 -8.96 8.50
CA HIS A 102 2.21 -9.02 9.68
C HIS A 102 2.81 -7.66 10.00
N MET A 103 2.68 -7.25 11.27
CA MET A 103 3.33 -6.04 11.80
C MET A 103 4.86 -6.17 11.85
N TYR A 104 5.37 -7.40 11.95
CA TYR A 104 6.78 -7.72 11.98
C TYR A 104 7.07 -8.74 10.90
N LEU A 105 8.03 -8.41 10.05
CA LEU A 105 8.49 -9.31 9.00
C LEU A 105 9.68 -10.14 9.52
N ASP A 106 9.76 -11.38 9.08
CA ASP A 106 10.98 -12.16 9.21
C ASP A 106 12.07 -11.60 8.30
N GLU A 107 13.30 -12.09 8.46
CA GLU A 107 14.46 -11.59 7.72
C GLU A 107 14.31 -11.79 6.21
N GLN A 108 13.76 -12.94 5.79
CA GLN A 108 13.56 -13.27 4.38
C GLN A 108 12.55 -12.32 3.73
N THR A 109 11.41 -12.11 4.37
CA THR A 109 10.34 -11.23 3.89
C THR A 109 10.77 -9.77 3.95
N THR A 110 11.56 -9.38 4.96
CA THR A 110 12.15 -8.04 5.05
C THR A 110 13.07 -7.77 3.85
N GLU A 111 13.95 -8.71 3.51
CA GLU A 111 14.85 -8.55 2.35
C GLU A 111 14.08 -8.47 1.02
N LEU A 112 13.00 -9.25 0.88
CA LEU A 112 12.11 -9.14 -0.28
C LEU A 112 11.52 -7.73 -0.42
N VAL A 113 11.02 -7.16 0.67
CA VAL A 113 10.47 -5.79 0.68
C VAL A 113 11.56 -4.77 0.36
N ILE A 114 12.73 -4.86 1.00
CA ILE A 114 13.84 -3.92 0.75
C ILE A 114 14.25 -3.97 -0.71
N ARG A 115 14.45 -5.16 -1.27
CA ARG A 115 14.82 -5.36 -2.67
C ARG A 115 13.78 -4.75 -3.60
N HIS A 116 12.50 -4.99 -3.36
CA HIS A 116 11.43 -4.42 -4.18
C HIS A 116 11.39 -2.89 -4.07
N VAL A 117 11.43 -2.35 -2.85
CA VAL A 117 11.40 -0.90 -2.59
C VAL A 117 12.59 -0.18 -3.25
N ARG A 118 13.79 -0.79 -3.26
CA ARG A 118 14.96 -0.23 -3.97
C ARG A 118 14.69 -0.02 -5.46
N THR A 119 13.89 -0.87 -6.09
CA THR A 119 13.50 -0.70 -7.51
C THR A 119 12.45 0.39 -7.70
N MET A 120 11.58 0.60 -6.71
CA MET A 120 10.48 1.55 -6.80
C MET A 120 10.90 3.01 -6.55
N VAL A 121 11.79 3.27 -5.60
CA VAL A 121 12.16 4.65 -5.19
C VAL A 121 12.61 5.52 -6.37
N PRO A 122 13.42 5.03 -7.34
CA PRO A 122 13.77 5.81 -8.54
C PRO A 122 12.57 6.15 -9.44
N MET A 123 11.57 5.28 -9.51
CA MET A 123 10.37 5.49 -10.33
C MET A 123 9.46 6.59 -9.76
N LEU A 124 9.56 6.86 -8.45
CA LEU A 124 8.80 7.91 -7.77
C LEU A 124 9.52 9.26 -7.82
N GLU A 125 10.33 9.52 -8.84
CA GLU A 125 10.99 10.82 -8.99
C GLU A 125 10.02 11.93 -9.40
N SER A 126 9.06 11.59 -10.25
CA SER A 126 8.00 12.48 -10.73
C SER A 126 6.79 11.67 -11.16
N LEU A 127 5.62 12.32 -11.26
CA LEU A 127 4.42 11.68 -11.80
C LEU A 127 4.65 11.09 -13.20
N GLU A 128 5.43 11.79 -14.04
CA GLU A 128 5.78 11.31 -15.38
C GLU A 128 6.62 10.03 -15.33
N SER A 129 7.64 9.98 -14.45
CA SER A 129 8.50 8.80 -14.29
C SER A 129 7.68 7.56 -13.86
N PHE A 130 6.77 7.74 -12.89
CA PHE A 130 5.93 6.63 -12.41
C PHE A 130 4.88 6.22 -13.45
N ASN A 131 4.11 7.17 -13.99
CA ASN A 131 2.99 6.90 -14.89
C ASN A 131 3.43 6.41 -16.29
N ASN A 132 4.67 6.69 -16.70
CA ASN A 132 5.27 6.10 -17.91
C ASN A 132 6.07 4.81 -17.61
N GLY A 133 6.21 4.44 -16.34
CA GLY A 133 6.92 3.24 -15.91
C GLY A 133 6.13 1.94 -16.13
N PRO A 134 6.70 0.78 -15.73
CA PRO A 134 6.09 -0.54 -15.96
C PRO A 134 4.70 -0.73 -15.36
N TYR A 135 4.35 0.02 -14.31
CA TYR A 135 3.05 -0.08 -13.64
C TYR A 135 2.03 0.95 -14.13
N GLY A 136 2.47 1.97 -14.90
CA GLY A 136 1.69 3.16 -15.25
C GLY A 136 0.42 2.90 -16.08
N SER A 137 0.39 1.78 -16.80
CA SER A 137 -0.78 1.35 -17.59
C SER A 137 -1.90 0.74 -16.73
N ILE A 138 -1.57 0.28 -15.52
CA ILE A 138 -2.49 -0.39 -14.58
C ILE A 138 -2.76 0.49 -13.36
N MET A 139 -1.76 1.25 -12.93
CA MET A 139 -1.81 2.07 -11.73
C MET A 139 -1.23 3.45 -12.00
N GLN A 140 -1.91 4.47 -11.49
CA GLN A 140 -1.50 5.86 -11.62
C GLN A 140 -1.47 6.52 -10.25
N ILE A 141 -0.52 7.45 -10.06
CA ILE A 141 -0.56 8.40 -8.95
C ILE A 141 -1.16 9.69 -9.50
N CYS A 142 -2.13 10.26 -8.77
CA CYS A 142 -2.94 11.37 -9.27
C CYS A 142 -2.42 12.75 -8.88
N ASP A 143 -1.54 12.84 -7.88
CA ASP A 143 -1.02 14.11 -7.37
C ASP A 143 0.44 14.00 -6.90
N GLU A 144 1.18 15.09 -7.04
CA GLU A 144 2.62 15.16 -6.75
C GLU A 144 2.92 15.08 -5.25
N ASP A 145 2.01 15.58 -4.40
CA ASP A 145 2.17 15.55 -2.95
C ASP A 145 2.13 14.11 -2.42
N THR A 146 1.15 13.31 -2.87
CA THR A 146 1.05 11.87 -2.59
C THR A 146 2.28 11.12 -3.09
N LEU A 147 2.77 11.44 -4.29
CA LEU A 147 4.00 10.84 -4.82
C LEU A 147 5.21 11.13 -3.91
N CYS A 148 5.37 12.39 -3.49
CA CYS A 148 6.45 12.81 -2.59
C CYS A 148 6.35 12.13 -1.22
N ASP A 149 5.15 12.07 -0.65
CA ASP A 149 4.90 11.42 0.64
C ASP A 149 5.18 9.92 0.59
N VAL A 150 4.72 9.23 -0.46
CA VAL A 150 4.99 7.81 -0.66
C VAL A 150 6.48 7.56 -0.87
N ARG A 151 7.16 8.34 -1.72
CA ARG A 151 8.62 8.24 -1.91
C ARG A 151 9.36 8.39 -0.59
N ARG A 152 8.96 9.35 0.25
CA ARG A 152 9.55 9.57 1.58
C ARG A 152 9.34 8.38 2.51
N VAL A 153 8.15 7.76 2.52
CA VAL A 153 7.91 6.55 3.31
C VAL A 153 8.79 5.39 2.84
N LEU A 154 8.89 5.19 1.53
CA LEU A 154 9.74 4.13 0.97
C LEU A 154 11.22 4.36 1.24
N GLN A 155 11.70 5.59 1.17
CA GLN A 155 13.08 5.93 1.55
C GLN A 155 13.36 5.57 3.01
N ARG A 156 12.42 5.85 3.92
CA ARG A 156 12.56 5.47 5.35
C ARG A 156 12.68 3.97 5.56
N ILE A 157 12.05 3.15 4.72
CA ILE A 157 12.23 1.68 4.76
C ILE A 157 13.66 1.31 4.42
N LEU A 158 14.23 1.94 3.38
CA LEU A 158 15.62 1.71 2.98
C LEU A 158 16.60 2.17 4.05
N ASP A 159 16.41 3.37 4.60
CA ASP A 159 17.28 3.92 5.64
C ASP A 159 17.26 3.03 6.90
N ALA A 160 16.08 2.59 7.33
CA ALA A 160 15.92 1.68 8.47
C ALA A 160 16.60 0.31 8.26
N ALA A 161 16.72 -0.16 7.02
CA ALA A 161 17.43 -1.39 6.68
C ALA A 161 18.96 -1.25 6.77
N HIS A 162 19.49 -0.03 6.66
CA HIS A 162 20.93 0.24 6.71
C HIS A 162 21.47 0.50 8.12
N GLU A 163 20.62 0.99 9.04
CA GLU A 163 21.10 1.64 10.27
C GLU A 163 20.91 0.83 11.56
N GLU A 164 19.96 -0.12 11.64
CA GLU A 164 19.54 -0.67 12.95
C GLU A 164 19.36 -2.19 12.99
N SER A 165 19.84 -2.80 14.08
CA SER A 165 19.50 -4.17 14.44
C SER A 165 18.00 -4.30 14.70
N ARG A 166 17.41 -5.46 14.34
CA ARG A 166 15.99 -5.77 14.65
C ARG A 166 15.67 -5.61 16.14
N ASP A 167 16.62 -5.90 17.02
CA ASP A 167 16.45 -5.75 18.46
C ASP A 167 16.31 -4.28 18.86
N ASP A 168 17.08 -3.38 18.23
CA ASP A 168 17.01 -1.94 18.50
C ASP A 168 15.67 -1.36 18.01
N GLN A 169 15.20 -1.81 16.85
CA GLN A 169 13.89 -1.42 16.31
C GLN A 169 12.75 -1.90 17.23
N ALA A 170 12.81 -3.15 17.71
CA ALA A 170 11.84 -3.70 18.64
C ALA A 170 11.81 -2.93 19.98
N ILE A 171 12.97 -2.58 20.52
CA ILE A 171 13.09 -1.77 21.75
C ILE A 171 12.49 -0.37 21.55
N LYS A 172 12.78 0.29 20.42
CA LYS A 172 12.22 1.60 20.11
C LYS A 172 10.70 1.56 20.00
N LEU A 173 10.15 0.57 19.29
CA LEU A 173 8.71 0.40 19.16
C LEU A 173 8.05 0.13 20.52
N ALA A 174 8.62 -0.75 21.34
CA ALA A 174 8.13 -1.01 22.69
C ALA A 174 8.12 0.26 23.57
N ARG A 175 9.15 1.13 23.45
CA ARG A 175 9.18 2.44 24.13
C ARG A 175 8.11 3.39 23.60
N MET A 176 7.86 3.41 22.29
CA MET A 176 6.82 4.25 21.68
C MET A 176 5.42 3.81 22.10
N LEU A 177 5.15 2.51 22.15
CA LEU A 177 3.88 1.95 22.61
C LEU A 177 3.63 2.27 24.09
N LYS A 178 4.65 2.18 24.95
CA LYS A 178 4.56 2.54 26.38
C LYS A 178 4.32 4.03 26.64
N ARG A 179 4.67 4.92 25.70
CA ARG A 179 4.41 6.37 25.82
C ARG A 179 3.00 6.76 25.39
N ARG A 180 2.24 5.84 24.78
CA ARG A 180 0.87 6.07 24.28
C ARG A 180 -0.21 5.39 25.13
N ALA A 181 0.18 4.61 26.15
CA ALA A 181 -0.70 4.05 27.18
C ALA A 181 -0.65 4.92 28.43
#